data_AF-X1E0N3-F1
#
_entry.id   AF-X1E0N3-F1
#
_cell.length_a   1.000
_cell.length_b   1.000
_cell.length_c   1.000
_cell.angle_alpha   90.00
_cell.angle_beta   90.00
_cell.angle_gamma   90.00
#
_symmetry.space_group_name_H-M   'P 1'
#
loop_
_entity.id
_entity.type
_entity.pdbx_description
1 polymer ?
#
loop_
_entity_poly.entity_id
_entity_poly.type
_entity_poly.pdbx_seq_one_letter_code
_entity_poly.pdbx_strand_id
1 'polypeptide(L)'
;DEETDLGATMGNDMVITSHGFATSYYLKENSEYYDEWGCKWKYFRNPSGSYTEVIERPLEDEKKLDSYKIPDPYNERRYEPSRQIIEKYGRDYWIVGAIPCTIFEVSWGLRGLDKFMMDMVSNKDFAHALMDKVMEFPLAAGRKLISSPLKYILPLSGV
;
A
#
# COMPACT_ATOMS: atom_id res chain seq x y z
N ASP A 1 -16.39 -7.14 -21.31
CA ASP A 1 -16.65 -5.74 -20.94
C ASP A 1 -15.37 -5.14 -20.42
N GLU A 2 -14.78 -4.18 -21.15
CA GLU A 2 -13.59 -3.48 -20.67
C GLU A 2 -13.97 -2.67 -19.43
N GLU A 3 -13.42 -3.07 -18.29
CA GLU A 3 -13.59 -2.36 -17.04
C GLU A 3 -13.14 -0.90 -17.25
N THR A 4 -14.10 0.00 -17.11
CA THR A 4 -13.93 1.43 -17.28
C THR A 4 -13.80 2.04 -15.89
N ASP A 5 -12.86 2.97 -15.72
CA ASP A 5 -12.67 3.68 -14.45
C ASP A 5 -13.99 4.33 -14.00
N LEU A 6 -14.41 4.01 -12.77
CA LEU A 6 -15.66 4.47 -12.20
C LEU A 6 -15.65 6.00 -12.02
N GLY A 7 -14.52 6.57 -11.60
CA GLY A 7 -14.37 8.01 -11.41
C GLY A 7 -14.54 8.77 -12.73
N ALA A 8 -13.89 8.30 -13.80
CA ALA A 8 -14.05 8.85 -15.13
C ALA A 8 -15.52 8.76 -15.61
N THR A 9 -16.19 7.63 -15.37
CA THR A 9 -17.61 7.43 -15.73
C THR A 9 -18.53 8.40 -14.98
N MET A 10 -18.18 8.74 -13.73
CA MET A 10 -18.89 9.70 -12.90
C MET A 10 -18.54 11.17 -13.22
N GLY A 11 -17.65 11.43 -14.18
CA GLY A 11 -17.26 12.77 -14.61
C GLY A 11 -16.11 13.39 -13.81
N ASN A 12 -15.31 12.60 -13.09
CA ASN A 12 -14.10 13.09 -12.44
C ASN A 12 -13.03 13.46 -13.47
N ASP A 13 -12.32 14.56 -13.25
CA ASP A 13 -11.19 14.97 -14.11
C ASP A 13 -9.91 14.15 -13.89
N MET A 14 -9.90 13.23 -12.93
CA MET A 14 -8.72 12.46 -12.54
C MET A 14 -8.97 10.97 -12.43
N VAL A 15 -7.93 10.19 -12.75
CA VAL A 15 -7.88 8.73 -12.59
C VAL A 15 -6.69 8.39 -11.69
N ILE A 16 -6.91 7.47 -10.74
CA ILE A 16 -5.94 7.13 -9.70
C ILE A 16 -5.34 5.75 -9.98
N THR A 17 -4.01 5.63 -9.84
CA THR A 17 -3.31 4.35 -9.81
C THR A 17 -2.59 4.20 -8.46
N SER A 18 -2.96 3.17 -7.69
CA SER A 18 -2.51 2.99 -6.30
C SER A 18 -1.44 1.90 -6.17
N HIS A 19 -0.47 2.12 -5.30
CA HIS A 19 0.61 1.16 -4.98
C HIS A 19 0.85 1.08 -3.47
N GLY A 20 1.41 -0.04 -3.01
CA GLY A 20 1.84 -0.22 -1.63
C GLY A 20 0.82 -0.97 -0.79
N PHE A 21 0.90 -0.82 0.54
CA PHE A 21 0.20 -1.68 1.48
C PHE A 21 -1.33 -1.71 1.29
N ALA A 22 -1.94 -0.58 0.94
CA ALA A 22 -3.38 -0.49 0.72
C ALA A 22 -3.89 -1.37 -0.44
N THR A 23 -3.04 -1.72 -1.42
CA THR A 23 -3.46 -2.62 -2.52
C THR A 23 -3.67 -4.07 -2.02
N SER A 24 -3.28 -4.38 -0.79
CA SER A 24 -3.54 -5.67 -0.16
C SER A 24 -4.97 -5.82 0.35
N TYR A 25 -5.72 -4.75 0.62
CA TYR A 25 -6.98 -4.83 1.40
C TYR A 25 -8.04 -5.74 0.78
N TYR A 26 -8.13 -5.81 -0.53
CA TYR A 26 -9.13 -6.64 -1.22
C TYR A 26 -8.48 -7.46 -2.33
N LEU A 27 -7.25 -7.92 -2.09
CA LEU A 27 -6.44 -8.62 -3.09
C LEU A 27 -7.14 -9.88 -3.63
N LYS A 28 -7.99 -10.53 -2.81
CA LYS A 28 -8.80 -11.69 -3.20
C LYS A 28 -10.20 -11.60 -2.58
N GLU A 29 -11.20 -12.03 -3.34
CA GLU A 29 -12.62 -11.85 -2.98
C GLU A 29 -13.14 -12.78 -1.86
N ASN A 30 -12.57 -13.98 -1.67
CA ASN A 30 -13.21 -15.03 -0.84
C ASN A 30 -12.25 -15.93 -0.03
N SER A 31 -11.24 -15.37 0.66
CA SER A 31 -10.39 -16.21 1.54
C SER A 31 -9.54 -15.41 2.51
N GLU A 32 -8.91 -16.14 3.44
CA GLU A 32 -7.66 -15.72 4.07
C GLU A 32 -6.53 -15.79 3.02
N TYR A 33 -5.71 -14.76 2.92
CA TYR A 33 -4.60 -14.71 1.94
C TYR A 33 -3.39 -13.99 2.49
N TYR A 34 -2.22 -14.32 1.96
CA TYR A 34 -1.00 -13.57 2.19
C TYR A 34 -0.80 -12.52 1.10
N ASP A 35 -0.38 -11.33 1.49
CA ASP A 35 0.07 -10.30 0.56
C ASP A 35 1.59 -10.32 0.37
N GLU A 36 2.10 -9.39 -0.45
CA GLU A 36 3.55 -9.26 -0.69
C GLU A 36 4.33 -8.75 0.53
N TRP A 37 3.66 -8.14 1.50
CA TRP A 37 4.24 -7.66 2.76
C TRP A 37 4.37 -8.78 3.80
N GLY A 38 3.87 -9.98 3.51
CA GLY A 38 3.88 -11.12 4.42
C GLY A 38 2.77 -11.08 5.48
N CYS A 39 1.80 -10.17 5.34
CA CYS A 39 0.61 -10.10 6.18
C CYS A 39 -0.44 -11.11 5.71
N LYS A 40 -1.02 -11.85 6.64
CA LYS A 40 -2.20 -12.67 6.36
C LYS A 40 -3.46 -11.84 6.60
N TRP A 41 -4.22 -11.62 5.56
CA TRP A 41 -5.48 -10.89 5.56
C TRP A 41 -6.65 -11.84 5.63
N LYS A 42 -7.74 -11.40 6.25
CA LYS A 42 -9.02 -12.11 6.28
C LYS A 42 -10.16 -11.17 5.94
N TYR A 43 -11.08 -11.65 5.11
CA TYR A 43 -12.32 -10.97 4.80
C TYR A 43 -13.38 -11.28 5.85
N PHE A 44 -13.91 -10.23 6.48
CA PHE A 44 -14.98 -10.30 7.47
C PHE A 44 -16.24 -9.70 6.88
N ARG A 45 -17.35 -10.42 7.04
CA ARG A 45 -18.68 -9.96 6.65
C ARG A 45 -19.56 -9.89 7.88
N ASN A 46 -20.22 -8.75 8.06
CA ASN A 46 -21.21 -8.54 9.10
C ASN A 46 -22.54 -8.08 8.46
N PRO A 47 -23.66 -8.01 9.21
CA PRO A 47 -24.95 -7.60 8.65
C PRO A 47 -24.96 -6.20 8.04
N SER A 48 -24.04 -5.32 8.44
CA SER A 48 -23.97 -3.91 8.03
C SER A 48 -22.91 -3.62 6.96
N GLY A 49 -22.13 -4.63 6.53
CA GLY A 49 -21.07 -4.44 5.55
C GLY A 49 -19.96 -5.49 5.65
N SER A 50 -18.81 -5.14 5.10
CA SER A 50 -17.63 -6.01 5.06
C SER A 50 -16.36 -5.20 5.14
N TYR A 51 -15.31 -5.82 5.68
CA TYR A 51 -13.98 -5.25 5.78
C TYR A 51 -12.94 -6.36 5.77
N THR A 52 -11.68 -5.98 5.59
CA THR A 52 -10.55 -6.89 5.73
C THR A 52 -9.65 -6.47 6.86
N GLU A 53 -9.02 -7.45 7.49
CA GLU A 53 -8.12 -7.21 8.61
C GLU A 53 -6.94 -8.16 8.55
N VAL A 54 -5.79 -7.68 9.03
CA VAL A 54 -4.60 -8.51 9.18
C VAL A 54 -4.74 -9.39 10.42
N ILE A 55 -4.75 -10.71 10.21
CA ILE A 55 -4.92 -11.70 11.27
C ILE A 55 -3.61 -12.38 11.70
N GLU A 56 -2.59 -12.36 10.84
CA GLU A 56 -1.23 -12.81 11.18
C GLU A 56 -0.22 -11.82 10.59
N ARG A 57 0.79 -11.43 11.38
CA ARG A 57 1.73 -10.38 10.99
C ARG A 57 3.18 -10.88 10.99
N PRO A 58 4.01 -10.47 10.01
CA PRO A 58 5.37 -10.98 9.86
C PRO A 58 6.28 -10.61 11.04
N LEU A 59 5.98 -9.50 11.73
CA LEU A 59 6.79 -8.96 12.83
C LEU A 59 6.10 -9.07 14.19
N GLU A 60 5.21 -10.04 14.39
CA GLU A 60 4.68 -10.35 15.72
C GLU A 60 5.79 -10.69 16.73
N ASP A 61 6.88 -11.29 16.24
CA ASP A 61 8.15 -11.47 16.93
C ASP A 61 9.15 -10.43 16.40
N GLU A 62 9.66 -9.57 17.27
CA GLU A 62 10.57 -8.48 16.91
C GLU A 62 11.91 -8.98 16.39
N LYS A 63 12.33 -10.19 16.78
CA LYS A 63 13.59 -10.80 16.34
C LYS A 63 13.62 -11.08 14.83
N LYS A 64 12.48 -11.01 14.15
CA LYS A 64 12.37 -11.21 12.71
C LYS A 64 12.72 -9.97 11.89
N LEU A 65 12.85 -8.79 12.52
CA LEU A 65 13.06 -7.52 11.80
C LEU A 65 14.27 -7.55 10.86
N ASP A 66 15.40 -8.10 11.33
CA ASP A 66 16.64 -8.15 10.56
C ASP A 66 16.49 -9.01 9.29
N SER A 67 15.74 -10.10 9.40
CA SER A 67 15.47 -11.03 8.29
C SER A 67 14.32 -10.59 7.39
N TYR A 68 13.46 -9.68 7.86
CA TYR A 68 12.30 -9.21 7.13
C TYR A 68 12.71 -8.31 5.97
N LYS A 69 12.08 -8.56 4.82
CA LYS A 69 12.25 -7.80 3.58
C LYS A 69 10.91 -7.22 3.18
N ILE A 70 10.90 -5.92 2.91
CA ILE A 70 9.77 -5.26 2.28
C ILE A 70 9.59 -5.76 0.83
N PRO A 71 8.42 -5.58 0.22
CA PRO A 71 8.24 -5.85 -1.19
C PRO A 71 9.18 -4.97 -2.04
N ASP A 72 9.70 -5.53 -3.13
CA ASP A 72 10.63 -4.80 -4.00
C ASP A 72 9.92 -3.65 -4.73
N PRO A 73 10.25 -2.37 -4.42
CA PRO A 73 9.63 -1.23 -5.10
C PRO A 73 10.23 -0.98 -6.49
N TYR A 74 11.35 -1.62 -6.86
CA TYR A 74 12.00 -1.48 -8.17
C TYR A 74 11.53 -2.50 -9.21
N ASN A 75 10.68 -3.46 -8.81
CA ASN A 75 10.11 -4.44 -9.73
C ASN A 75 9.21 -3.75 -10.77
N GLU A 76 9.72 -3.56 -11.99
CA GLU A 76 9.03 -2.84 -13.07
C GLU A 76 7.64 -3.38 -13.44
N ARG A 77 7.36 -4.67 -13.15
CA ARG A 77 6.05 -5.26 -13.40
C ARG A 77 4.95 -4.65 -12.52
N ARG A 78 5.28 -4.12 -11.34
CA ARG A 78 4.27 -3.53 -10.44
C ARG A 78 3.64 -2.26 -11.00
N TYR A 79 4.34 -1.57 -11.91
CA TYR A 79 3.89 -0.32 -12.53
C TYR A 79 3.16 -0.56 -13.86
N GLU A 80 3.03 -1.82 -14.30
CA GLU A 80 2.34 -2.13 -15.55
C GLU A 80 0.86 -1.68 -15.55
N PRO A 81 0.08 -1.88 -14.47
CA PRO A 81 -1.28 -1.33 -14.41
C PRO A 81 -1.31 0.19 -14.55
N SER A 82 -0.31 0.91 -14.00
CA SER A 82 -0.21 2.36 -14.18
C SER A 82 0.07 2.75 -15.62
N ARG A 83 0.94 2.02 -16.33
CA ARG A 83 1.20 2.27 -17.75
C ARG A 83 -0.06 2.11 -18.58
N GLN A 84 -0.83 1.05 -18.31
CA GLN A 84 -2.11 0.80 -18.98
C GLN A 84 -3.13 1.93 -18.72
N ILE A 85 -3.23 2.41 -17.48
CA ILE A 85 -4.07 3.56 -17.11
C ILE A 85 -3.63 4.83 -17.85
N ILE A 86 -2.33 5.11 -17.91
CA ILE A 86 -1.79 6.28 -18.62
C ILE A 86 -2.09 6.19 -20.12
N GLU A 87 -1.89 5.03 -20.73
CA GLU A 87 -2.17 4.83 -22.16
C GLU A 87 -3.66 5.03 -22.47
N LYS A 88 -4.53 4.50 -21.61
CA LYS A 88 -6.00 4.58 -21.78
C LYS A 88 -6.57 5.97 -21.50
N TYR A 89 -6.12 6.64 -20.44
CA TYR A 89 -6.75 7.86 -19.92
C TYR A 89 -5.88 9.12 -19.97
N GLY A 90 -4.56 8.99 -20.15
CA GLY A 90 -3.61 10.10 -19.95
C GLY A 90 -3.70 11.26 -20.96
N ARG A 91 -4.48 11.10 -22.03
CA ARG A 91 -4.78 12.20 -22.97
C ARG A 91 -5.84 13.15 -22.43
N ASP A 92 -6.89 12.61 -21.82
CA ASP A 92 -8.10 13.35 -21.45
C ASP A 92 -8.22 13.61 -19.95
N TYR A 93 -7.50 12.83 -19.12
CA TYR A 93 -7.58 12.89 -17.66
C TYR A 93 -6.23 13.17 -17.00
N TRP A 94 -6.28 13.73 -15.79
CA TRP A 94 -5.12 13.81 -14.90
C TRP A 94 -4.87 12.45 -14.25
N ILE A 95 -3.66 11.91 -14.39
CA ILE A 95 -3.31 10.64 -13.76
C ILE A 95 -2.57 10.90 -12.46
N VAL A 96 -3.10 10.33 -11.38
CA VAL A 96 -2.56 10.47 -10.02
C VAL A 96 -1.93 9.15 -9.59
N GLY A 97 -0.62 9.16 -9.38
CA GLY A 97 0.06 8.08 -8.69
C GLY A 97 -0.17 8.19 -7.18
N ALA A 98 -0.88 7.24 -6.59
CA ALA A 98 -1.14 7.19 -5.16
C ALA A 98 -0.30 6.10 -4.49
N ILE A 99 0.24 6.42 -3.31
CA ILE A 99 0.85 5.44 -2.42
C ILE A 99 0.13 5.58 -1.07
N PRO A 100 -1.06 4.97 -0.93
CA PRO A 100 -1.83 5.10 0.29
C PRO A 100 -1.17 4.34 1.44
N CYS A 101 -1.54 4.71 2.66
CA CYS A 101 -0.89 4.38 3.93
C CYS A 101 0.40 5.17 4.19
N THR A 102 0.47 5.73 5.39
CA THR A 102 1.64 6.34 6.00
C THR A 102 2.65 5.28 6.44
N ILE A 103 3.88 5.71 6.73
CA ILE A 103 4.91 4.86 7.34
C ILE A 103 4.39 4.25 8.64
N PHE A 104 3.65 5.04 9.44
CA PHE A 104 2.99 4.57 10.66
C PHE A 104 2.00 3.45 10.37
N GLU A 105 1.12 3.62 9.38
CA GLU A 105 0.08 2.64 9.03
C GLU A 105 0.66 1.30 8.61
N VAL A 106 1.66 1.32 7.73
CA VAL A 106 2.32 0.09 7.29
C VAL A 106 3.07 -0.56 8.46
N SER A 107 3.74 0.23 9.31
CA SER A 107 4.50 -0.30 10.45
C SER A 107 3.60 -1.04 11.45
N TRP A 108 2.45 -0.46 11.83
CA TRP A 108 1.53 -1.17 12.71
C TRP A 108 0.79 -2.31 12.01
N GLY A 109 0.59 -2.25 10.69
CA GLY A 109 0.11 -3.38 9.89
C GLY A 109 1.03 -4.62 10.02
N LEU A 110 2.34 -4.40 10.01
CA LEU A 110 3.37 -5.45 10.10
C LEU A 110 3.61 -5.97 11.53
N ARG A 111 3.41 -5.13 12.56
CA ARG A 111 3.74 -5.43 13.96
C ARG A 111 2.53 -5.71 14.85
N GLY A 112 1.40 -5.08 14.56
CA GLY A 112 0.23 -4.98 15.44
C GLY A 112 0.16 -3.60 16.07
N LEU A 113 -1.03 -3.00 16.11
CA LEU A 113 -1.22 -1.63 16.61
C LEU A 113 -0.81 -1.50 18.08
N ASP A 114 -1.31 -2.38 18.93
CA ASP A 114 -0.99 -2.44 20.36
C ASP A 114 0.52 -2.58 20.60
N LYS A 115 1.17 -3.56 19.97
CA LYS A 115 2.61 -3.79 20.09
C LYS A 115 3.41 -2.61 19.58
N PHE A 116 3.08 -2.09 18.39
CA PHE A 116 3.83 -0.99 17.80
C PHE A 116 3.70 0.30 18.60
N MET A 117 2.51 0.59 19.13
CA MET A 117 2.30 1.73 20.04
C MET A 117 3.14 1.61 21.32
N MET A 118 3.28 0.39 21.86
CA MET A 118 4.19 0.13 22.98
C MET A 118 5.65 0.27 22.55
N ASP A 119 6.04 -0.27 21.39
CA ASP A 119 7.41 -0.18 20.87
C ASP A 119 7.86 1.28 20.71
N MET A 120 6.99 2.19 20.23
CA MET A 120 7.30 3.62 20.12
C MET A 120 7.66 4.28 21.46
N VAL A 121 7.24 3.72 22.60
CA VAL A 121 7.57 4.20 23.95
C VAL A 121 8.74 3.43 24.55
N SER A 122 8.68 2.09 24.54
CA SER A 122 9.59 1.21 25.28
C SER A 122 10.66 0.50 24.44
N ASN A 123 10.50 0.41 23.12
CA ASN A 123 11.42 -0.26 22.20
C ASN A 123 11.70 0.62 20.96
N LYS A 124 12.22 1.82 21.20
CA LYS A 124 12.38 2.86 20.17
C LYS A 124 13.31 2.43 19.04
N ASP A 125 14.35 1.66 19.34
CA ASP A 125 15.29 1.18 18.33
C ASP A 125 14.60 0.26 17.32
N PHE A 126 13.74 -0.65 17.78
CA PHE A 126 12.90 -1.46 16.89
C PHE A 126 11.94 -0.60 16.09
N ALA A 127 11.24 0.34 16.74
CA ALA A 127 10.25 1.19 16.08
C ALA A 127 10.88 2.03 14.96
N HIS A 128 12.03 2.68 15.23
CA HIS A 128 12.77 3.44 14.23
C HIS A 128 13.28 2.55 13.10
N ALA A 129 13.91 1.41 13.42
CA ALA A 129 14.41 0.49 12.41
C ALA A 129 13.29 -0.06 11.50
N LEU A 130 12.10 -0.32 12.05
CA LEU A 130 10.93 -0.71 11.26
C LEU A 130 10.44 0.44 10.37
N MET A 131 10.28 1.65 10.91
CA MET A 131 9.83 2.82 10.15
C MET A 131 10.80 3.17 9.02
N ASP A 132 12.12 3.14 9.27
CA ASP A 132 13.16 3.38 8.27
C ASP A 132 13.07 2.36 7.13
N LYS A 133 12.94 1.07 7.46
CA LYS A 133 12.79 0.00 6.48
C LYS A 133 11.49 0.17 5.67
N VAL A 134 10.38 0.52 6.31
CA VAL A 134 9.09 0.76 5.65
C VAL A 134 9.15 1.96 4.71
N MET A 135 9.87 3.03 5.07
CA MET A 135 10.01 4.26 4.29
C MET A 135 10.65 4.03 2.91
N GLU A 136 11.47 2.99 2.75
CA GLU A 136 12.12 2.66 1.49
C GLU A 136 11.12 2.47 0.34
N PHE A 137 9.96 1.83 0.60
CA PHE A 137 8.95 1.56 -0.42
C PHE A 137 8.30 2.84 -0.98
N PRO A 138 7.63 3.69 -0.18
CA PRO A 138 7.00 4.90 -0.71
C PRO A 138 8.01 5.86 -1.33
N LEU A 139 9.25 5.91 -0.82
CA LEU A 139 10.31 6.74 -1.40
C LEU A 139 10.68 6.29 -2.81
N ALA A 140 10.95 5.00 -3.00
CA ALA A 140 11.32 4.45 -4.30
C ALA A 140 10.15 4.47 -5.28
N ALA A 141 8.96 4.04 -4.84
CA ALA A 141 7.76 4.02 -5.68
C ALA A 141 7.32 5.43 -6.08
N GLY A 142 7.39 6.40 -5.17
CA GLY A 142 7.05 7.80 -5.47
C GLY A 142 7.97 8.39 -6.53
N ARG A 143 9.29 8.15 -6.44
CA ARG A 143 10.23 8.58 -7.47
C ARG A 143 9.94 7.95 -8.82
N LYS A 144 9.60 6.66 -8.86
CA LYS A 144 9.27 5.95 -10.11
C LYS A 144 8.01 6.50 -10.77
N LEU A 145 6.99 6.75 -9.97
CA LEU A 145 5.75 7.34 -10.46
C LEU A 145 5.99 8.77 -10.99
N ILE A 146 6.81 9.61 -10.34
CA ILE A 146 7.14 10.96 -10.85
C ILE A 146 7.91 10.89 -12.17
N SER A 147 8.84 9.93 -12.30
CA SER A 147 9.67 9.79 -13.51
C SER A 147 8.90 9.25 -14.73
N SER A 148 7.75 8.65 -14.50
CA SER A 148 6.82 8.24 -15.55
C SER A 148 6.06 9.47 -16.07
N PRO A 149 5.39 9.44 -17.24
CA PRO A 149 4.59 10.56 -17.76
C PRO A 149 3.34 10.94 -16.92
N LEU A 150 3.33 10.59 -15.64
CA LEU A 150 2.32 10.96 -14.66
C LEU A 150 2.46 12.45 -14.32
N LYS A 151 1.31 13.14 -14.27
CA LYS A 151 1.28 14.59 -14.06
C LYS A 151 1.28 14.97 -12.57
N TYR A 152 0.84 14.07 -11.66
CA TYR A 152 0.81 14.32 -10.20
C TYR A 152 1.00 13.05 -9.36
N ILE A 153 1.53 13.22 -8.14
CA ILE A 153 1.52 12.21 -7.06
C ILE A 153 0.83 12.78 -5.83
N LEU A 154 0.00 11.96 -5.19
CA LEU A 154 -0.47 12.20 -3.82
C LEU A 154 0.29 11.25 -2.87
N PRO A 155 1.40 11.71 -2.25
CA PRO A 155 1.94 11.01 -1.10
C PRO A 155 1.03 11.35 0.08
N LEU A 156 0.29 10.38 0.61
CA LEU A 156 -0.42 10.55 1.88
C LEU A 156 0.55 10.51 3.09
N SER A 157 1.86 10.49 2.85
CA SER A 157 2.92 10.38 3.87
C SER A 157 3.40 11.75 4.41
N GLY A 158 2.49 12.65 4.77
CA GLY A 158 2.88 13.97 5.26
C GLY A 158 1.79 14.77 5.94
N VAL A 159 1.52 14.45 7.21
CA VAL A 159 1.26 15.42 8.29
C VAL A 159 2.07 14.99 9.49
#